data_AF-A0A8S2YBG5-F1
#
_entry.id   AF-A0A8S2YBG5-F1
#
_cell.length_a   1.000
_cell.length_b   1.000
_cell.length_c   1.000
_cell.angle_alpha   90.00
_cell.angle_beta   90.00
_cell.angle_gamma   90.00
#
_symmetry.space_group_name_H-M   'P 1'
#
loop_
_entity.id
_entity.type
_entity.pdbx_description
1 polymer ?
#
loop_
_entity_poly.entity_id
_entity_poly.type
_entity_poly.pdbx_seq_one_letter_code
_entity_poly.pdbx_strand_id
1 'polypeptide(L)'
;MFAAKAGAKRVYGVDVCPNICKIANELVRYNCLQDVVQIINKQIEHVKLDDYVDIIISEWMGFYLFHESMLESIIYARNNFFRPSPSPDISD
;
A
#
# COMPACT_ATOMS: atom_id res chain seq x y z
N MET A 1 -5.35 -6.71 -5.60
CA MET A 1 -6.28 -7.82 -5.88
C MET A 1 -5.94 -9.10 -5.12
N PHE A 2 -4.68 -9.59 -5.16
CA PHE A 2 -4.31 -10.81 -4.42
C PHE A 2 -4.61 -10.72 -2.92
N ALA A 3 -4.24 -9.62 -2.26
CA ALA A 3 -4.58 -9.41 -0.84
C ALA A 3 -6.09 -9.50 -0.56
N ALA A 4 -6.93 -8.91 -1.43
CA ALA A 4 -8.39 -9.00 -1.30
C ALA A 4 -8.88 -10.46 -1.46
N LYS A 5 -8.36 -11.20 -2.44
CA LYS A 5 -8.68 -12.63 -2.63
C LYS A 5 -8.18 -13.50 -1.47
N ALA A 6 -7.11 -13.09 -0.78
CA ALA A 6 -6.59 -13.74 0.41
C ALA A 6 -7.37 -13.38 1.70
N GLY A 7 -8.44 -12.57 1.61
CA GLY A 7 -9.31 -12.25 2.74
C GLY A 7 -9.01 -10.92 3.43
N ALA A 8 -8.20 -10.04 2.84
CA ALA A 8 -8.00 -8.70 3.40
C ALA A 8 -9.33 -7.91 3.43
N LYS A 9 -9.64 -7.30 4.57
CA LYS A 9 -10.87 -6.50 4.77
C LYS A 9 -10.90 -5.23 3.92
N ARG A 10 -9.75 -4.59 3.73
CA ARG A 10 -9.55 -3.38 2.93
C ARG A 10 -8.16 -3.44 2.31
N VAL A 11 -8.02 -2.95 1.08
CA VAL A 11 -6.75 -2.84 0.37
C VAL A 11 -6.64 -1.45 -0.25
N TYR A 12 -5.53 -0.76 0.00
CA TYR A 12 -5.18 0.48 -0.67
C TYR A 12 -4.09 0.19 -1.70
N GLY A 13 -4.40 0.40 -2.99
CA GLY A 13 -3.40 0.41 -4.05
C GLY A 13 -2.98 1.84 -4.34
N VAL A 14 -1.70 2.17 -4.21
CA VAL A 14 -1.18 3.53 -4.41
C VAL A 14 -0.19 3.52 -5.56
N ASP A 15 -0.37 4.41 -6.53
CA ASP A 15 0.54 4.56 -7.67
C ASP A 15 0.52 6.01 -8.17
N VAL A 16 1.66 6.50 -8.65
CA VAL A 16 1.81 7.88 -9.14
C VAL A 16 1.31 8.06 -10.58
N CYS A 17 1.32 7.00 -11.39
CA CYS A 17 0.98 7.04 -12.79
C CYS A 17 -0.55 7.00 -13.00
N PRO A 18 -1.17 8.07 -13.54
CA PRO A 18 -2.61 8.15 -13.69
C PRO A 18 -3.18 7.05 -14.60
N ASN A 19 -2.45 6.69 -15.66
CA ASN A 19 -2.88 5.67 -16.61
C ASN A 19 -2.90 4.26 -15.98
N ILE A 20 -1.90 3.95 -15.15
CA ILE A 20 -1.86 2.69 -14.40
C ILE A 20 -2.99 2.64 -13.38
N CYS A 21 -3.22 3.73 -12.65
CA CYS A 21 -4.34 3.83 -11.71
C CYS A 21 -5.71 3.65 -12.39
N LYS A 22 -5.89 4.20 -13.60
CA LYS A 22 -7.12 4.03 -14.38
C LYS A 22 -7.35 2.55 -14.72
N ILE A 23 -6.34 1.89 -15.29
CA ILE A 23 -6.41 0.47 -15.66
C ILE A 23 -6.64 -0.40 -14.42
N ALA A 24 -5.93 -0.13 -13.31
CA ALA A 24 -6.10 -0.85 -12.06
C ALA A 24 -7.53 -0.73 -11.51
N ASN A 25 -8.14 0.45 -11.57
CA ASN A 25 -9.53 0.65 -11.18
C ASN A 25 -10.51 -0.15 -12.08
N GLU A 26 -10.28 -0.18 -13.39
CA GLU A 26 -11.10 -0.99 -14.31
C GLU A 26 -10.99 -2.48 -13.98
N LEU A 27 -9.78 -2.99 -13.72
CA LEU A 27 -9.55 -4.37 -13.33
C LEU A 27 -10.18 -4.72 -11.98
N VAL A 28 -10.10 -3.82 -11.00
CA VAL A 28 -10.75 -3.98 -9.69
C VAL A 28 -12.26 -4.13 -9.85
N ARG A 29 -12.91 -3.29 -10.66
CA ARG A 29 -14.36 -3.36 -10.93
C ARG A 29 -14.74 -4.61 -11.71
N TYR A 30 -13.97 -4.96 -12.74
CA TYR A 30 -14.20 -6.16 -13.54
C TYR A 30 -14.17 -7.44 -12.69
N ASN A 31 -13.36 -7.45 -11.63
CA ASN A 31 -13.26 -8.58 -10.70
C ASN A 31 -14.20 -8.46 -9.49
N CYS A 32 -15.12 -7.49 -9.47
CA CYS A 32 -16.06 -7.24 -8.36
C CYS A 32 -15.36 -6.98 -7.01
N LEU A 33 -14.21 -6.31 -7.01
CA LEU A 33 -13.40 -6.05 -5.81
C LEU A 33 -13.44 -4.58 -5.35
N GLN A 34 -14.27 -3.74 -5.95
CA GLN A 34 -14.33 -2.29 -5.68
C GLN A 34 -14.69 -1.93 -4.24
N ASP A 35 -15.41 -2.79 -3.53
CA ASP A 35 -15.80 -2.55 -2.14
C ASP A 35 -14.63 -2.81 -1.15
N VAL A 36 -13.65 -3.61 -1.58
CA VAL A 36 -12.49 -4.00 -0.78
C VAL A 36 -11.24 -3.22 -1.19
N VAL A 37 -11.02 -3.03 -2.50
CA VAL A 37 -9.81 -2.42 -3.06
C VAL A 37 -10.09 -1.00 -3.51
N GLN A 38 -9.37 -0.04 -2.92
CA GLN A 38 -9.37 1.36 -3.33
C GLN A 38 -8.04 1.72 -3.99
N ILE A 39 -8.08 2.27 -5.20
CA ILE A 39 -6.89 2.77 -5.89
C ILE A 39 -6.76 4.28 -5.67
N ILE A 40 -5.57 4.73 -5.26
CA ILE A 40 -5.25 6.12 -4.96
C ILE A 40 -4.12 6.57 -5.90
N ASN A 41 -4.42 7.53 -6.77
CA ASN A 41 -3.41 8.08 -7.68
C ASN A 41 -2.65 9.24 -7.03
N LYS A 42 -1.62 8.93 -6.24
CA LYS A 42 -0.75 9.90 -5.56
C LYS A 42 0.61 9.27 -5.24
N GLN A 43 1.61 10.11 -4.98
CA GLN A 43 2.80 9.70 -4.23
C GLN A 43 2.40 9.31 -2.80
N ILE A 44 3.00 8.26 -2.25
CA ILE A 44 2.63 7.70 -0.95
C ILE A 44 2.82 8.73 0.18
N GLU A 45 3.78 9.62 0.02
CA GLU A 45 4.12 10.74 0.90
C GLU A 45 3.00 11.79 0.98
N HIS A 46 2.09 11.80 -0.01
CA HIS A 46 0.95 12.72 -0.09
C HIS A 46 -0.40 12.02 0.11
N VAL A 47 -0.38 10.73 0.46
CA VAL A 47 -1.59 9.97 0.82
C VAL A 47 -1.99 10.28 2.26
N LYS A 48 -3.29 10.35 2.50
CA LYS A 48 -3.87 10.38 3.85
C LYS A 48 -4.74 9.14 3.98
N LEU A 49 -4.50 8.35 5.02
CA LEU A 49 -5.32 7.21 5.40
C LEU A 49 -5.99 7.52 6.73
N ASP A 50 -7.24 7.10 6.87
CA ASP A 50 -8.01 7.31 8.11
C ASP A 50 -7.62 6.31 9.21
N ASP A 51 -6.95 5.21 8.85
CA ASP A 51 -6.53 4.15 9.77
C ASP A 51 -5.18 3.57 9.33
N TYR A 52 -4.51 2.88 10.25
CA TYR A 52 -3.28 2.14 10.01
C TYR A 52 -3.54 0.86 9.20
N VAL A 53 -2.52 0.41 8.48
CA VAL A 53 -2.51 -0.89 7.80
C VAL A 53 -1.78 -1.93 8.63
N ASP A 54 -2.26 -3.17 8.56
CA ASP A 54 -1.64 -4.33 9.21
C ASP A 54 -0.48 -4.93 8.39
N ILE A 55 -0.47 -4.69 7.07
CA ILE A 55 0.50 -5.26 6.13
C ILE A 55 0.83 -4.21 5.06
N ILE A 56 2.12 -4.07 4.74
CA ILE A 56 2.60 -3.32 3.57
C ILE A 56 3.19 -4.32 2.57
N ILE A 57 2.74 -4.24 1.32
CA ILE A 57 3.25 -5.05 0.21
C ILE A 57 3.61 -4.08 -0.91
N SER A 58 4.85 -4.13 -1.37
CA SER A 58 5.33 -3.33 -2.49
C SER A 58 6.38 -4.11 -3.24
N GLU A 59 6.33 -4.02 -4.56
CA GLU A 59 7.46 -4.28 -5.43
C GLU A 59 8.13 -2.91 -5.64
N TRP A 60 9.42 -2.83 -5.36
CA TRP A 60 10.19 -1.57 -5.29
C TRP A 60 11.64 -1.74 -5.73
N MET A 61 12.04 -2.97 -6.07
CA MET A 61 13.44 -3.32 -6.24
C MET A 61 13.83 -3.13 -7.70
N GLY A 62 14.63 -2.11 -7.99
CA GLY A 62 15.20 -1.95 -9.33
C GLY A 62 16.48 -2.76 -9.55
N PHE A 63 17.17 -2.47 -10.66
CA PHE A 63 18.49 -3.04 -10.96
C PHE A 63 19.46 -2.85 -9.78
N TYR A 64 20.23 -3.89 -9.48
CA TYR A 64 21.13 -3.91 -8.32
C TYR A 64 20.43 -3.49 -7.01
N LEU A 65 19.15 -3.86 -6.86
CA LEU A 65 18.27 -3.63 -5.71
C LEU A 65 17.81 -2.17 -5.50
N PHE A 66 18.67 -1.18 -5.71
CA PHE A 66 18.41 0.21 -5.31
C PHE A 66 18.15 1.18 -6.45
N HIS A 67 18.38 0.77 -7.70
CA HIS A 67 18.03 1.61 -8.84
C HIS A 67 16.52 1.97 -8.76
N GLU A 68 16.16 3.21 -9.11
CA GLU A 68 14.79 3.79 -9.01
C GLU A 68 14.36 4.33 -7.64
N SER A 69 15.19 4.19 -6.59
CA SER A 69 15.04 4.90 -5.30
C SER A 69 13.68 4.76 -4.59
N MET A 70 12.89 3.72 -4.85
CA MET A 70 11.57 3.52 -4.23
C MET A 70 11.63 3.00 -2.78
N LEU A 71 12.80 2.61 -2.28
CA LEU A 71 13.00 2.16 -0.90
C LEU A 71 12.58 3.22 0.12
N GLU A 72 12.83 4.51 -0.16
CA GLU A 72 12.48 5.61 0.73
C GLU A 72 10.96 5.71 0.92
N SER A 73 10.19 5.55 -0.16
CA SER A 73 8.72 5.55 -0.12
C SER A 73 8.15 4.41 0.73
N ILE A 74 8.80 3.25 0.76
CA ILE A 74 8.40 2.15 1.64
C ILE A 74 8.71 2.47 3.10
N ILE A 75 9.89 3.01 3.38
CA ILE A 75 10.27 3.41 4.74
C ILE A 75 9.28 4.48 5.24
N TYR A 76 8.93 5.44 4.39
CA TYR A 76 7.90 6.43 4.69
C TYR A 76 6.56 5.76 4.99
N ALA A 77 6.09 4.85 4.12
CA ALA A 77 4.82 4.17 4.31
C ALA A 77 4.79 3.37 5.61
N ARG A 78 5.87 2.66 5.95
CA ARG A 78 6.02 1.94 7.22
C ARG A 78 5.89 2.89 8.40
N ASN A 79 6.63 3.99 8.41
CA ASN A 79 6.67 4.88 9.57
C ASN A 79 5.36 5.63 9.80
N ASN A 80 4.58 5.90 8.74
CA ASN A 80 3.37 6.73 8.81
C ASN A 80 2.06 5.94 8.78
N PHE A 81 2.05 4.76 8.14
CA PHE A 81 0.82 4.01 7.89
C PHE A 81 0.81 2.60 8.49
N PHE A 82 1.96 2.04 8.86
CA PHE A 82 1.96 0.75 9.55
C PHE A 82 1.53 0.91 11.00
N ARG A 83 0.70 -0.01 11.50
CA ARG A 83 0.29 0.02 12.91
C ARG A 83 1.53 0.02 13.80
N PRO A 84 1.70 0.99 14.71
CA PRO A 84 2.79 0.95 15.67
C PRO A 84 2.66 -0.32 16.52
N SER A 85 3.73 -1.11 16.60
CA SER A 85 3.79 -2.22 17.55
C SER A 85 3.63 -1.66 18.95
N PRO A 86 2.80 -2.26 19.83
CA PRO A 86 2.86 -1.90 21.24
C PRO A 86 4.31 -2.11 21.71
N SER A 87 4.86 -1.10 22.38
CA SER A 87 6.16 -1.23 23.04
C SER A 87 6.11 -2.48 23.93
N PRO A 88 7.15 -3.35 23.93
CA PRO A 88 7.23 -4.38 24.94
C PRO A 88 7.12 -3.70 26.31
N ASP A 89 6.18 -4.15 27.13
CA ASP A 89 6.06 -3.68 28.50
C ASP A 89 7.25 -4.26 29.26
N ILE A 90 8.30 -3.47 29.47
CA ILE A 90 9.52 -3.90 30.17
C ILE A 90 9.31 -3.67 31.69
N SER A 91 8.16 -4.11 32.19
CA SER A 91 7.75 -3.94 33.59
C SER A 91 7.78 -5.26 34.37
N ASP A 92 8.73 -6.15 34.07
CA ASP A 92 9.05 -7.36 34.84
C ASP A 92 10.54 -7.34 35.27
#